data_AF-A0A243WA26-F1
#
_entry.id   AF-A0A243WA26-F1
#
_cell.length_a   1.000
_cell.length_b   1.000
_cell.length_c   1.000
_cell.angle_alpha   90.00
_cell.angle_beta   90.00
_cell.angle_gamma   90.00
#
_symmetry.space_group_name_H-M   'P 1'
#
loop_
_entity.id
_entity.type
_entity.pdbx_description
1 polymer ?
#
loop_
_entity_poly.entity_id
_entity_poly.type
_entity_poly.pdbx_seq_one_letter_code
_entity_poly.pdbx_strand_id
1 'polypeptide(L)'
;MRLRSFHLFLFAFLSLAATPNKLIVPGHSLGNIALGASPETLEQLGKPATSDAAMQKAWATWYGKPTASHLPPTQLDVYTAATGPDMRKTIQMVRATSSWFRTSTGLHNGSTLASIRHAYSSLSLTTSYAPTPKASPHYIYDNAKAGIAFEMDGKAATSHCVAIILHLPGKATASTYMAMTQYLQLINQRAAK
;
A
#
# COMPACT_ATOMS: atom_id res chain seq x y z
N MET A 1 -48.91 -44.56 -15.75
CA MET A 1 -47.48 -44.15 -15.84
C MET A 1 -47.42 -42.65 -15.58
N ARG A 2 -47.14 -42.22 -14.34
CA ARG A 2 -47.13 -40.79 -13.93
C ARG A 2 -45.69 -40.27 -13.91
N LEU A 3 -45.37 -39.36 -14.83
CA LEU A 3 -44.07 -38.71 -14.96
C LEU A 3 -43.97 -37.62 -13.87
N ARG A 4 -43.05 -37.79 -12.91
CA ARG A 4 -42.77 -36.79 -11.87
C ARG A 4 -41.71 -35.83 -12.40
N SER A 5 -42.11 -34.59 -12.70
CA SER A 5 -41.21 -33.51 -13.11
C SER A 5 -40.31 -33.08 -11.95
N PHE A 6 -39.02 -33.35 -12.06
CA PHE A 6 -37.98 -32.84 -11.18
C PHE A 6 -37.73 -31.36 -11.51
N HIS A 7 -38.09 -30.44 -10.62
CA HIS A 7 -37.69 -29.04 -10.72
C HIS A 7 -36.29 -28.90 -10.14
N LEU A 8 -35.29 -28.80 -11.02
CA LEU A 8 -33.92 -28.45 -10.67
C LEU A 8 -33.88 -26.95 -10.37
N PHE A 9 -33.84 -26.57 -9.09
CA PHE A 9 -33.60 -25.19 -8.68
C PHE A 9 -32.13 -24.84 -8.93
N LEU A 10 -31.86 -24.16 -10.02
CA LEU A 10 -30.57 -23.55 -10.32
C LEU A 10 -30.42 -22.30 -9.44
N PHE A 11 -29.71 -22.41 -8.32
CA PHE A 11 -29.28 -21.24 -7.55
C PHE A 11 -28.18 -20.51 -8.32
N ALA A 12 -28.56 -19.44 -9.02
CA ALA A 12 -27.61 -18.49 -9.57
C ALA A 12 -26.95 -17.73 -8.42
N PHE A 13 -25.70 -18.07 -8.11
CA PHE A 13 -24.85 -17.23 -7.26
C PHE A 13 -24.54 -15.94 -8.03
N LEU A 14 -25.24 -14.85 -7.70
CA LEU A 14 -24.80 -13.51 -8.09
C LEU A 14 -23.50 -13.21 -7.33
N SER A 15 -22.39 -13.31 -8.03
CA SER A 15 -21.12 -12.70 -7.62
C SER A 15 -21.30 -11.18 -7.63
N LEU A 16 -21.43 -10.57 -6.45
CA LEU A 16 -21.28 -9.12 -6.31
C LEU A 16 -19.78 -8.82 -6.48
N ALA A 17 -19.37 -8.50 -7.70
CA ALA A 17 -18.05 -7.94 -7.92
C ALA A 17 -17.95 -6.64 -7.10
N ALA A 18 -17.04 -6.60 -6.12
CA ALA A 18 -16.83 -5.42 -5.31
C ALA A 18 -16.50 -4.22 -6.21
N THR A 19 -17.22 -3.12 -6.05
CA THR A 19 -17.00 -1.90 -6.83
C THR A 19 -15.55 -1.44 -6.67
N PRO A 20 -14.81 -1.13 -7.76
CA PRO A 20 -13.44 -0.66 -7.67
C PRO A 20 -13.36 0.62 -6.82
N ASN A 21 -12.75 0.52 -5.64
CA ASN A 21 -12.56 1.65 -4.72
C ASN A 21 -11.15 2.22 -4.87
N LYS A 22 -11.08 3.45 -5.37
CA LYS A 22 -9.83 4.19 -5.58
C LYS A 22 -9.46 5.12 -4.42
N LEU A 23 -10.31 5.24 -3.40
CA LEU A 23 -10.16 6.26 -2.36
C LEU A 23 -9.03 5.91 -1.38
N ILE A 24 -8.17 6.88 -1.14
CA ILE A 24 -7.22 6.89 -0.03
C ILE A 24 -7.89 7.61 1.14
N VAL A 25 -8.05 6.90 2.25
CA VAL A 25 -8.46 7.47 3.53
C VAL A 25 -7.25 7.41 4.47
N PRO A 26 -6.57 8.54 4.74
CA PRO A 26 -5.41 8.60 5.62
C PRO A 26 -5.65 7.88 6.95
N GLY A 27 -4.68 7.04 7.36
CA GLY A 27 -4.77 6.30 8.61
C GLY A 27 -5.82 5.20 8.66
N HIS A 28 -6.55 4.94 7.57
CA HIS A 28 -7.65 3.99 7.58
C HIS A 28 -7.58 2.98 6.44
N SER A 29 -7.53 3.41 5.17
CA SER A 29 -7.61 2.46 4.06
C SER A 29 -7.06 2.98 2.73
N LEU A 30 -6.48 2.06 1.95
CA LEU A 30 -6.12 2.23 0.54
C LEU A 30 -7.11 1.41 -0.30
N GLY A 31 -8.13 2.07 -0.87
CA GLY A 31 -9.22 1.38 -1.55
C GLY A 31 -9.90 0.37 -0.62
N ASN A 32 -9.89 -0.91 -1.00
CA ASN A 32 -10.47 -2.00 -0.22
C ASN A 32 -9.52 -2.60 0.83
N ILE A 33 -8.28 -2.11 0.93
CA ILE A 33 -7.30 -2.56 1.93
C ILE A 33 -7.41 -1.66 3.16
N ALA A 34 -7.96 -2.19 4.25
CA ALA A 34 -8.11 -1.47 5.50
C ALA A 34 -6.97 -1.78 6.47
N LEU A 35 -6.43 -0.73 7.11
CA LEU A 35 -5.51 -0.85 8.22
C LEU A 35 -6.26 -1.39 9.46
N GLY A 36 -5.57 -2.18 10.28
CA GLY A 36 -6.13 -2.88 11.43
C GLY A 36 -6.99 -4.11 11.07
N ALA A 37 -7.30 -4.32 9.79
CA ALA A 37 -8.02 -5.49 9.32
C ALA A 37 -7.14 -6.75 9.31
N SER A 38 -7.80 -7.89 9.21
CA SER A 38 -7.18 -9.20 9.14
C SER A 38 -6.40 -9.38 7.82
N PRO A 39 -5.18 -9.95 7.83
CA PRO A 39 -4.41 -10.20 6.61
C PRO A 39 -5.11 -11.10 5.59
N GLU A 40 -6.08 -11.92 6.02
CA GLU A 40 -6.92 -12.77 5.16
C GLU A 40 -7.70 -11.95 4.12
N THR A 41 -7.99 -10.68 4.42
CA THR A 41 -8.59 -9.74 3.45
C THR A 41 -7.69 -9.48 2.23
N LEU A 42 -6.40 -9.82 2.29
CA LEU A 42 -5.46 -9.69 1.17
C LEU A 42 -5.54 -10.87 0.19
N GLU A 43 -6.24 -11.96 0.53
CA GLU A 43 -6.39 -13.12 -0.37
C GLU A 43 -7.02 -12.74 -1.72
N GLN A 44 -7.89 -11.72 -1.72
CA GLN A 44 -8.48 -11.15 -2.93
C GLN A 44 -7.45 -10.57 -3.92
N LEU A 45 -6.23 -10.26 -3.46
CA LEU A 45 -5.11 -9.79 -4.29
C LEU A 45 -4.33 -10.94 -4.93
N GLY A 46 -4.62 -12.19 -4.56
CA GLY A 46 -3.86 -13.36 -4.95
C GLY A 46 -2.52 -13.47 -4.21
N LYS A 47 -1.68 -14.40 -4.68
CA LYS A 47 -0.37 -14.67 -4.07
C LYS A 47 0.59 -13.47 -4.27
N PRO A 48 1.28 -13.00 -3.22
CA PRO A 48 2.31 -11.97 -3.39
C PRO A 48 3.48 -12.51 -4.23
N ALA A 49 4.10 -11.61 -4.99
CA ALA A 49 5.29 -11.91 -5.78
C ALA A 49 6.50 -12.21 -4.89
N THR A 50 6.63 -11.51 -3.77
CA THR A 50 7.64 -11.77 -2.75
C THR A 50 7.11 -11.44 -1.35
N SER A 51 7.67 -12.09 -0.34
CA SER A 51 7.35 -11.81 1.05
C SER A 51 8.57 -12.08 1.93
N ASP A 52 8.68 -11.34 3.02
CA ASP A 52 9.62 -11.58 4.11
C ASP A 52 8.82 -11.63 5.41
N ALA A 53 8.86 -12.77 6.10
CA ALA A 53 8.05 -13.01 7.29
C ALA A 53 8.92 -13.59 8.41
N ALA A 54 8.91 -12.92 9.56
CA ALA A 54 9.61 -13.38 10.75
C ALA A 54 8.98 -12.76 12.01
N MET A 55 9.07 -13.46 13.14
CA MET A 55 8.64 -12.98 14.46
C MET A 55 7.22 -12.35 14.48
N GLN A 56 6.24 -13.03 13.88
CA GLN A 56 4.84 -12.59 13.77
C GLN A 56 4.62 -11.30 12.97
N LYS A 57 5.59 -10.94 12.13
CA LYS A 57 5.56 -9.76 11.28
C LYS A 57 5.88 -10.18 9.85
N ALA A 58 5.30 -9.50 8.87
CA ALA A 58 5.59 -9.82 7.48
C ALA A 58 5.44 -8.59 6.59
N TRP A 59 6.34 -8.48 5.62
CA TRP A 59 6.16 -7.70 4.41
C TRP A 59 5.75 -8.62 3.27
N ALA A 60 4.85 -8.16 2.41
CA ALA A 60 4.46 -8.82 1.18
C ALA A 60 4.31 -7.80 0.06
N THR A 61 4.75 -8.15 -1.16
CA THR A 61 4.70 -7.27 -2.33
C THR A 61 3.92 -7.93 -3.47
N TRP A 62 3.06 -7.14 -4.11
CA TRP A 62 2.37 -7.47 -5.34
C TRP A 62 2.77 -6.48 -6.43
N TYR A 63 2.79 -6.95 -7.67
CA TYR A 63 3.01 -6.12 -8.85
C TYR A 63 1.73 -6.08 -9.70
N GLY A 64 1.34 -4.87 -10.08
CA GLY A 64 0.25 -4.60 -11.01
C GLY A 64 0.77 -4.31 -12.42
N LYS A 65 -0.12 -3.87 -13.30
CA LYS A 65 0.26 -3.47 -14.65
C LYS A 65 1.00 -2.12 -14.62
N PRO A 66 1.97 -1.88 -15.52
CA PRO A 66 2.52 -0.55 -15.74
C PRO A 66 1.42 0.45 -16.11
N THR A 67 1.58 1.71 -15.71
CA THR A 67 0.70 2.80 -16.15
C THR A 67 0.94 3.20 -17.60
N ALA A 68 2.12 2.90 -18.15
CA ALA A 68 2.47 2.97 -19.57
C ALA A 68 3.50 1.88 -19.90
N SER A 69 3.59 1.44 -21.16
CA SER A 69 4.44 0.32 -21.58
C SER A 69 5.94 0.48 -21.29
N HIS A 70 6.42 1.72 -21.16
CA HIS A 70 7.82 2.05 -20.86
C HIS A 70 8.09 2.29 -19.37
N LEU A 71 7.06 2.20 -18.52
CA LEU A 71 7.18 2.41 -17.08
C LEU A 71 7.28 1.07 -16.35
N PRO A 72 7.89 1.03 -15.14
CA PRO A 72 7.89 -0.16 -14.33
C PRO A 72 6.45 -0.55 -13.92
N PRO A 73 6.21 -1.85 -13.62
CA PRO A 73 4.99 -2.31 -12.97
C PRO A 73 4.67 -1.48 -11.71
N THR A 74 3.39 -1.19 -11.47
CA THR A 74 2.99 -0.60 -10.18
C THR A 74 3.22 -1.62 -9.07
N GLN A 75 3.53 -1.16 -7.87
CA GLN A 75 3.88 -1.97 -6.73
C GLN A 75 2.93 -1.67 -5.57
N LEU A 76 2.53 -2.72 -4.87
CA LEU A 76 1.80 -2.66 -3.61
C LEU A 76 2.59 -3.45 -2.57
N ASP A 77 2.97 -2.80 -1.47
CA ASP A 77 3.66 -3.43 -0.35
C ASP A 77 2.77 -3.36 0.88
N VAL A 78 2.58 -4.47 1.57
CA VAL A 78 1.77 -4.55 2.79
C VAL A 78 2.61 -5.08 3.94
N TYR A 79 2.62 -4.34 5.03
CA TYR A 79 3.19 -4.77 6.29
C TYR A 79 2.10 -5.24 7.24
N THR A 80 2.31 -6.40 7.83
CA THR A 80 1.43 -7.00 8.82
C THR A 80 2.22 -7.32 10.08
N ALA A 81 1.56 -7.20 11.24
CA ALA A 81 2.14 -7.57 12.52
C ALA A 81 1.08 -8.06 13.50
N ALA A 82 1.44 -9.02 14.33
CA ALA A 82 0.74 -9.27 15.59
C ALA A 82 1.11 -8.15 16.58
N THR A 83 0.12 -7.39 17.01
CA THR A 83 0.30 -6.28 17.95
C THR A 83 -0.81 -6.27 18.99
N GLY A 84 -0.50 -5.87 20.21
CA GLY A 84 -1.48 -5.80 21.30
C GLY A 84 -1.55 -7.09 22.12
N PRO A 85 -2.37 -7.11 23.19
CA PRO A 85 -2.39 -8.19 24.17
C PRO A 85 -2.97 -9.50 23.62
N ASP A 86 -3.85 -9.44 22.63
CA ASP A 86 -4.44 -10.61 21.96
C ASP A 86 -3.54 -11.20 20.87
N MET A 87 -2.40 -10.55 20.58
CA MET A 87 -1.45 -10.92 19.54
C MET A 87 -2.11 -11.10 18.16
N ARG A 88 -3.24 -10.42 17.91
CA ARG A 88 -3.94 -10.53 16.62
C ARG A 88 -3.09 -9.92 15.51
N LYS A 89 -2.82 -10.70 14.47
CA LYS A 89 -2.12 -10.21 13.28
C LYS A 89 -3.05 -9.32 12.47
N THR A 90 -2.59 -8.13 12.13
CA THR A 90 -3.37 -7.15 11.38
C THR A 90 -2.52 -6.42 10.36
N ILE A 91 -3.15 -5.78 9.38
CA ILE A 91 -2.51 -4.88 8.43
C ILE A 91 -2.12 -3.59 9.16
N GLN A 92 -0.84 -3.24 9.12
CA GLN A 92 -0.28 -2.11 9.88
C GLN A 92 0.10 -0.94 8.99
N MET A 93 0.56 -1.25 7.77
CA MET A 93 1.01 -0.28 6.80
C MET A 93 0.82 -0.83 5.39
N VAL A 94 0.53 0.07 4.46
CA VAL A 94 0.40 -0.22 3.03
C VAL A 94 1.13 0.87 2.25
N ARG A 95 1.96 0.49 1.29
CA ARG A 95 2.61 1.40 0.34
C ARG A 95 2.14 1.07 -1.07
N ALA A 96 1.83 2.08 -1.88
CA ALA A 96 1.44 1.88 -3.27
C ALA A 96 2.08 2.90 -4.21
N THR A 97 2.53 2.43 -5.38
CA THR A 97 3.06 3.25 -6.47
C THR A 97 2.06 3.44 -7.62
N SER A 98 0.83 2.93 -7.50
CA SER A 98 -0.21 3.18 -8.52
C SER A 98 -0.81 4.57 -8.37
N SER A 99 -0.91 5.33 -9.47
CA SER A 99 -1.61 6.62 -9.54
C SER A 99 -3.14 6.48 -9.63
N TRP A 100 -3.64 5.25 -9.64
CA TRP A 100 -5.08 4.97 -9.62
C TRP A 100 -5.71 5.41 -8.30
N PHE A 101 -5.01 5.22 -7.18
CA PHE A 101 -5.47 5.62 -5.85
C PHE A 101 -5.34 7.12 -5.63
N ARG A 102 -6.36 7.73 -5.02
CA ARG A 102 -6.42 9.18 -4.78
C ARG A 102 -7.04 9.52 -3.43
N THR A 103 -6.53 10.54 -2.74
CA THR A 103 -7.22 11.12 -1.59
C THR A 103 -8.53 11.80 -2.03
N SER A 104 -9.39 12.17 -1.07
CA SER A 104 -10.58 12.99 -1.34
C SER A 104 -10.24 14.35 -1.96
N THR A 105 -9.05 14.89 -1.66
CA THR A 105 -8.50 16.12 -2.26
C THR A 105 -7.82 15.89 -3.61
N GLY A 106 -7.78 14.64 -4.10
CA GLY A 106 -7.22 14.29 -5.39
C GLY A 106 -5.71 14.07 -5.41
N LEU A 107 -5.01 14.02 -4.27
CA LEU A 107 -3.59 13.69 -4.21
C LEU A 107 -3.36 12.22 -4.56
N HIS A 108 -2.31 11.95 -5.33
CA HIS A 108 -1.96 10.62 -5.82
C HIS A 108 -0.45 10.49 -6.08
N ASN A 109 -0.01 9.30 -6.48
CA ASN A 109 1.35 9.14 -6.99
C ASN A 109 1.58 10.04 -8.23
N GLY A 110 2.54 10.95 -8.17
CA GLY A 110 2.79 12.02 -9.15
C GLY A 110 2.44 13.44 -8.67
N SER A 111 1.69 13.59 -7.57
CA SER A 111 1.43 14.91 -6.97
C SER A 111 2.74 15.59 -6.52
N THR A 112 2.81 16.92 -6.62
CA THR A 112 4.01 17.68 -6.25
C THR A 112 4.11 17.87 -4.75
N LEU A 113 5.34 18.03 -4.22
CA LEU A 113 5.56 18.32 -2.81
C LEU A 113 4.81 19.58 -2.35
N ALA A 114 4.71 20.60 -3.21
CA ALA A 114 3.93 21.81 -2.95
C ALA A 114 2.45 21.50 -2.70
N SER A 115 1.82 20.71 -3.58
CA SER A 115 0.40 20.33 -3.43
C SER A 115 0.15 19.49 -2.18
N ILE A 116 1.09 18.61 -1.83
CA ILE A 116 1.00 17.75 -0.64
C ILE A 116 1.11 18.60 0.63
N ARG A 117 2.08 19.53 0.70
CA ARG A 117 2.23 20.46 1.83
C ARG A 117 1.03 21.38 1.99
N HIS A 118 0.40 21.78 0.90
CA HIS A 118 -0.83 22.57 0.95
C HIS A 118 -1.99 21.78 1.60
N ALA A 119 -2.12 20.48 1.30
CA ALA A 119 -3.14 19.63 1.90
C ALA A 119 -2.83 19.18 3.34
N TYR A 120 -1.54 19.11 3.71
CA TYR A 120 -1.08 18.63 5.02
C TYR A 120 -0.10 19.61 5.66
N SER A 121 -0.61 20.43 6.59
CA SER A 121 0.16 21.47 7.29
C SER A 121 1.26 20.93 8.23
N SER A 122 1.21 19.66 8.62
CA SER A 122 2.17 19.01 9.53
C SER A 122 2.89 17.84 8.86
N LEU A 123 3.57 18.13 7.76
CA LEU A 123 4.32 17.17 6.96
C LEU A 123 5.82 17.28 7.23
N SER A 124 6.41 16.26 7.84
CA SER A 124 7.83 16.26 8.25
C SER A 124 8.66 15.30 7.39
N LEU A 125 9.85 15.72 6.95
CA LEU A 125 10.82 14.81 6.36
C LEU A 125 11.36 13.89 7.48
N THR A 126 11.05 12.60 7.42
CA THR A 126 11.43 11.64 8.48
C THR A 126 12.64 10.81 8.12
N THR A 127 12.83 10.47 6.85
CA THR A 127 13.98 9.70 6.37
C THR A 127 14.19 9.85 4.86
N SER A 128 15.30 9.31 4.37
CA SER A 128 15.58 9.14 2.95
C SER A 128 16.32 7.83 2.73
N TYR A 129 16.15 7.22 1.55
CA TYR A 129 16.86 6.01 1.19
C TYR A 129 17.11 5.96 -0.33
N ALA A 130 18.22 5.36 -0.73
CA ALA A 130 18.45 5.04 -2.14
C ALA A 130 17.80 3.69 -2.47
N PRO A 131 16.88 3.61 -3.46
CA PRO A 131 16.23 2.35 -3.84
C PRO A 131 17.21 1.28 -4.33
N THR A 132 18.30 1.71 -4.97
CA THR A 132 19.46 0.89 -5.37
C THR A 132 20.74 1.70 -5.13
N PRO A 133 21.93 1.08 -5.09
CA PRO A 133 23.19 1.78 -4.80
C PRO A 133 23.54 2.94 -5.75
N LYS A 134 22.99 2.94 -6.98
CA LYS A 134 23.25 3.95 -8.01
C LYS A 134 22.06 4.90 -8.24
N ALA A 135 20.93 4.67 -7.59
CA ALA A 135 19.74 5.49 -7.76
C ALA A 135 19.79 6.75 -6.89
N SER A 136 19.18 7.83 -7.38
CA SER A 136 18.88 9.00 -6.55
C SER A 136 18.05 8.61 -5.32
N PRO A 137 18.27 9.25 -4.17
CA PRO A 137 17.52 8.94 -2.97
C PRO A 137 16.05 9.37 -3.10
N HIS A 138 15.17 8.57 -2.53
CA HIS A 138 13.79 8.95 -2.25
C HIS A 138 13.69 9.52 -0.83
N TYR A 139 12.76 10.44 -0.64
CA TYR A 139 12.55 11.19 0.61
C TYR A 139 11.17 10.90 1.17
N ILE A 140 11.07 10.47 2.43
CA ILE A 140 9.81 10.16 3.08
C ILE A 140 9.33 11.36 3.89
N TYR A 141 8.21 11.92 3.47
CA TYR A 141 7.51 13.00 4.17
C TYR A 141 6.27 12.41 4.86
N ASP A 142 6.23 12.45 6.18
CA ASP A 142 5.22 11.78 7.00
C ASP A 142 4.33 12.79 7.73
N ASN A 143 3.02 12.55 7.70
CA ASN A 143 2.06 13.13 8.63
C ASN A 143 1.56 12.03 9.57
N ALA A 144 2.33 11.79 10.63
CA ALA A 144 2.10 10.68 11.54
C ALA A 144 0.71 10.73 12.22
N LYS A 145 0.20 11.93 12.47
CA LYS A 145 -1.13 12.15 13.07
C LYS A 145 -2.24 11.72 12.11
N ALA A 146 -2.11 12.04 10.82
CA ALA A 146 -3.08 11.67 9.80
C ALA A 146 -2.94 10.20 9.35
N GLY A 147 -1.81 9.54 9.62
CA GLY A 147 -1.60 8.15 9.20
C GLY A 147 -1.29 8.01 7.71
N ILE A 148 -0.60 9.01 7.13
CA ILE A 148 -0.21 9.05 5.72
C ILE A 148 1.17 9.66 5.55
N ALA A 149 1.96 9.07 4.66
CA ALA A 149 3.24 9.58 4.23
C ALA A 149 3.39 9.50 2.70
N PHE A 150 4.33 10.29 2.18
CA PHE A 150 4.61 10.43 0.76
C PHE A 150 6.10 10.20 0.52
N GLU A 151 6.39 9.27 -0.39
CA GLU A 151 7.74 9.04 -0.90
C GLU A 151 7.95 9.95 -2.10
N MET A 152 8.98 10.79 -2.06
CA MET A 152 9.25 11.84 -3.06
C MET A 152 10.56 11.58 -3.79
N ASP A 153 10.62 11.89 -5.08
CA ASP A 153 11.84 11.82 -5.91
C ASP A 153 12.87 12.92 -5.63
N GLY A 154 12.53 13.88 -4.77
CA GLY A 154 13.36 15.00 -4.40
C GLY A 154 12.77 15.83 -3.27
N LYS A 155 13.49 16.90 -2.90
CA LYS A 155 13.10 17.82 -1.81
C LYS A 155 12.55 19.16 -2.30
N ALA A 156 12.57 19.40 -3.61
CA ALA A 156 12.08 20.65 -4.19
C ALA A 156 10.55 20.70 -4.16
N ALA A 157 9.98 21.89 -4.17
CA ALA A 157 8.52 22.07 -4.21
C ALA A 157 7.87 21.40 -5.44
N THR A 158 8.63 21.31 -6.54
CA THR A 158 8.25 20.67 -7.81
C THR A 158 8.53 19.16 -7.85
N SER A 159 9.24 18.60 -6.86
CA SER A 159 9.49 17.16 -6.77
C SER A 159 8.19 16.39 -6.67
N HIS A 160 8.16 15.21 -7.28
CA HIS A 160 6.96 14.40 -7.42
C HIS A 160 6.93 13.26 -6.41
N CYS A 161 5.73 12.97 -5.92
CA CYS A 161 5.44 11.75 -5.21
C CYS A 161 5.68 10.57 -6.15
N VAL A 162 6.35 9.52 -5.66
CA VAL A 162 6.60 8.25 -6.34
C VAL A 162 5.90 7.06 -5.66
N ALA A 163 5.50 7.22 -4.39
CA ALA A 163 4.64 6.27 -3.67
C ALA A 163 3.87 6.96 -2.54
N ILE A 164 2.67 6.45 -2.24
CA ILE A 164 1.89 6.84 -1.06
C ILE A 164 1.94 5.70 -0.05
N ILE A 165 2.11 6.05 1.22
CA ILE A 165 2.20 5.12 2.34
C ILE A 165 1.07 5.46 3.32
N LEU A 166 0.25 4.48 3.67
CA LEU A 166 -0.70 4.56 4.77
C LEU A 166 -0.22 3.70 5.92
N HIS A 167 -0.39 4.18 7.14
CA HIS A 167 -0.05 3.45 8.35
C HIS A 167 -1.02 3.83 9.46
N LEU A 168 -1.11 2.99 10.50
CA LEU A 168 -2.00 3.29 11.63
C LEU A 168 -1.65 4.68 12.21
N PRO A 169 -2.66 5.53 12.54
CA PRO A 169 -2.44 6.85 13.10
C PRO A 169 -1.56 6.79 14.36
N GLY A 170 -0.64 7.75 14.49
CA GLY A 170 0.28 7.83 15.64
C GLY A 170 1.41 6.79 15.63
N LYS A 171 1.50 5.92 14.62
CA LYS A 171 2.69 5.09 14.36
C LYS A 171 3.49 5.73 13.24
N ALA A 172 4.76 6.08 13.47
CA ALA A 172 5.59 6.63 12.42
C ALA A 172 5.98 5.55 11.39
N THR A 173 6.21 5.94 10.15
CA THR A 173 6.67 5.02 9.08
C THR A 173 7.98 4.28 9.40
N ALA A 174 8.82 4.85 10.27
CA ALA A 174 10.10 4.26 10.67
C ALA A 174 10.00 3.17 11.76
N SER A 175 8.84 2.94 12.38
CA SER A 175 8.71 2.06 13.56
C SER A 175 8.28 0.61 13.26
N THR A 176 8.83 -0.01 12.21
CA THR A 176 8.52 -1.41 11.82
C THR A 176 9.72 -2.35 12.05
N TYR A 177 9.47 -3.65 12.22
CA TYR A 177 10.51 -4.68 12.51
C TYR A 177 11.62 -4.80 11.48
N MET A 178 11.28 -4.54 10.22
CA MET A 178 12.22 -4.13 9.20
C MET A 178 11.68 -2.80 8.70
N ALA A 179 12.48 -1.74 8.78
CA ALA A 179 12.07 -0.45 8.25
C ALA A 179 11.67 -0.64 6.78
N MET A 180 10.55 -0.04 6.37
CA MET A 180 10.08 -0.14 4.99
C MET A 180 11.21 0.15 3.98
N THR A 181 12.05 1.14 4.27
CA THR A 181 13.19 1.50 3.43
C THR A 181 14.20 0.36 3.25
N GLN A 182 14.49 -0.40 4.30
CA GLN A 182 15.37 -1.58 4.24
C GLN A 182 14.73 -2.71 3.42
N TYR A 183 13.43 -2.95 3.61
CA TYR A 183 12.68 -3.93 2.83
C TYR A 183 12.69 -3.60 1.33
N LEU A 184 12.42 -2.34 0.99
CA LEU A 184 12.41 -1.87 -0.40
C LEU A 184 13.79 -2.00 -1.05
N GLN A 185 14.87 -1.70 -0.35
CA GLN A 185 16.24 -1.93 -0.85
C GLN A 185 16.50 -3.41 -1.15
N LEU A 186 16.08 -4.31 -0.25
CA LEU A 186 16.26 -5.75 -0.43
C LEU A 186 15.54 -6.26 -1.68
N ILE A 187 14.27 -5.91 -1.87
CA ILE A 187 13.49 -6.41 -3.01
C ILE A 187 13.94 -5.77 -4.33
N ASN A 188 14.35 -4.50 -4.34
CA ASN A 188 14.85 -3.83 -5.55
C ASN A 188 16.20 -4.40 -6.00
N GLN A 189 17.06 -4.80 -5.06
CA GLN A 189 18.30 -5.49 -5.38
C GLN A 189 18.07 -6.89 -5.97
N ARG A 190 17.02 -7.58 -5.53
CA ARG A 190 16.64 -8.90 -6.09
C ARG A 190 16.06 -8.78 -7.49
N ALA A 191 15.32 -7.72 -7.79
CA ALA A 191 14.73 -7.49 -9.11
C ALA A 191 15.76 -7.05 -10.18
N ALA A 192 16.93 -6.56 -9.76
CA ALA A 192 17.99 -6.10 -10.64
C ALA A 192 18.99 -7.19 -11.06
N LYS A 193 18.81 -8.43 -10.60
CA LYS A 193 19.59 -9.61 -10.97
C LYS A 193 18.80 -10.46 -11.96
#